data_AF-A0A819M388-F1
#
_entry.id   AF-A0A819M388-F1
#
_cell.length_a   1.000
_cell.length_b   1.000
_cell.length_c   1.000
_cell.angle_alpha   90.00
_cell.angle_beta   90.00
_cell.angle_gamma   90.00
#
_symmetry.space_group_name_H-M   'P 1'
#
loop_
_entity.id
_entity.type
_entity.pdbx_description
1 polymer ?
#
loop_
_entity_poly.entity_id
_entity_poly.type
_entity_poly.pdbx_seq_one_letter_code
_entity_poly.pdbx_strand_id
1 'polypeptide(L)'
;MTIPLSLPFANLRYLKLLRYSFDQLKTICLTTPQLKTLNVTVIHQTSKIEFQCQLNYLTRLVLQIDDFRVSMNEIEKFLINFPRLKHLELCTKSHIDLTNGHQWALLAKHWITLKFIFIITLHSIEKILDTFRTSFWIKEKHWFVAYDNNYLYTIPCSMYKHVDEFFQPPEYTTILKNATFYDNVKKLTLNYNLIDTCHRFMNITTLEIGCKYISVEILSAIVNLIGVKNLTLNTSMNKSNIKYLFNNMPHLQNLSIDTLMTEITYEHFQNSGRNFSDFLQKIKGLQFEQIRTLTISEYHIINDSYTIHQLCHLFPYIERLHVSIGRLNYIIQLINSFKYLSSISFTLKYLSNDEKEFYILKPELIIGRIRSLLMSTFAYQLNDSCLHMWIKKEVSIENI
;
A
#
# COMPACT_ATOMS: atom_id res chain seq x y z
N MET A 1 19.76 15.25 -7.54
CA MET A 1 20.02 16.23 -6.45
C MET A 1 21.00 15.58 -5.48
N THR A 2 22.30 15.84 -5.64
CA THR A 2 23.38 15.29 -4.80
C THR A 2 23.50 16.15 -3.54
N ILE A 3 23.11 15.60 -2.39
CA ILE A 3 23.32 16.25 -1.09
C ILE A 3 24.83 16.29 -0.83
N PRO A 4 25.44 17.45 -0.53
CA PRO A 4 26.85 17.52 -0.18
C PRO A 4 27.11 16.75 1.12
N LEU A 5 27.97 15.73 1.04
CA LEU A 5 28.33 14.78 2.11
C LEU A 5 29.21 15.38 3.23
N SER A 6 29.24 16.70 3.41
CA SER A 6 30.19 17.39 4.29
C SER A 6 29.77 17.54 5.75
N LEU A 7 28.58 17.07 6.15
CA LEU A 7 28.16 17.05 7.56
C LEU A 7 28.30 15.64 8.13
N PRO A 8 29.11 15.42 9.18
CA PRO A 8 29.27 14.10 9.79
C PRO A 8 27.98 13.71 10.52
N PHE A 9 27.23 12.80 9.92
CA PHE A 9 26.05 12.17 10.52
C PHE A 9 26.44 11.12 11.57
N ALA A 10 27.40 11.42 12.43
CA ALA A 10 28.02 10.47 13.36
C ALA A 10 27.01 9.81 14.33
N ASN A 11 25.90 10.51 14.62
CA ASN A 11 24.82 10.02 15.50
C ASN A 11 23.64 9.40 14.74
N LEU A 12 23.70 9.30 13.42
CA LEU A 12 22.61 8.73 12.63
C LEU A 12 22.47 7.23 12.90
N ARG A 13 21.27 6.84 13.34
CA ARG A 13 20.96 5.44 13.70
C ARG A 13 20.12 4.71 12.66
N TYR A 14 19.43 5.46 11.79
CA TYR A 14 18.51 4.94 10.79
C TYR A 14 18.75 5.63 9.47
N LEU A 15 18.94 4.85 8.41
CA LEU A 15 19.18 5.38 7.08
C LEU A 15 18.38 4.59 6.05
N LYS A 16 17.67 5.31 5.18
CA LYS A 16 17.01 4.76 4.00
C LYS A 16 17.56 5.44 2.75
N LEU A 17 18.08 4.64 1.83
CA LEU A 17 18.69 5.06 0.58
C LEU A 17 17.98 4.37 -0.59
N LEU A 18 17.67 5.11 -1.63
CA LEU A 18 17.04 4.57 -2.83
C LEU A 18 17.95 4.84 -4.03
N ARG A 19 18.29 3.79 -4.78
CA ARG A 19 19.02 3.85 -6.04
C ARG A 19 20.47 4.35 -5.91
N TYR A 20 21.28 3.66 -5.10
CA TYR A 20 22.71 3.98 -4.89
C TYR A 20 23.64 2.90 -5.43
N SER A 21 24.88 3.23 -5.80
CA SER A 21 25.92 2.23 -6.06
C SER A 21 26.57 1.75 -4.76
N PHE A 22 27.28 0.61 -4.80
CA PHE A 22 28.05 0.12 -3.64
C PHE A 22 29.16 1.10 -3.20
N ASP A 23 29.81 1.82 -4.13
CA ASP A 23 30.83 2.82 -3.79
C ASP A 23 30.25 4.04 -3.06
N GLN A 24 29.09 4.50 -3.51
CA GLN A 24 28.38 5.58 -2.84
C GLN A 24 27.91 5.12 -1.46
N LEU A 25 27.39 3.89 -1.35
CA LEU A 25 27.00 3.31 -0.07
C LEU A 25 28.18 3.24 0.89
N LYS A 26 29.36 2.80 0.41
CA LYS A 26 30.60 2.74 1.20
C LYS A 26 30.96 4.12 1.76
N THR A 27 30.94 5.14 0.92
CA THR A 27 31.23 6.53 1.31
C THR A 27 30.28 7.03 2.40
N ILE A 28 28.99 6.74 2.27
CA ILE A 28 27.97 7.13 3.28
C ILE A 28 28.15 6.34 4.58
N CYS A 29 28.47 5.06 4.49
CA CYS A 29 28.68 4.21 5.67
C CYS A 29 29.88 4.66 6.50
N LEU A 30 30.96 5.15 5.86
CA LEU A 30 32.12 5.71 6.54
C LEU A 30 31.79 6.96 7.37
N THR A 31 30.80 7.76 6.95
CA THR A 31 30.35 8.95 7.68
C THR A 31 29.24 8.67 8.70
N THR A 32 28.76 7.42 8.78
CA THR A 32 27.65 6.99 9.66
C THR A 32 27.99 5.76 10.51
N PRO A 33 29.09 5.79 11.31
CA PRO A 33 29.58 4.59 12.00
C PRO A 33 28.62 4.03 13.07
N GLN A 34 27.71 4.84 13.62
CA GLN A 34 26.74 4.40 14.64
C GLN A 34 25.43 3.84 14.06
N LEU A 35 25.39 3.56 12.75
CA LEU A 35 24.17 3.12 12.08
C LEU A 35 23.66 1.79 12.65
N LYS A 36 22.39 1.75 13.05
CA LYS A 36 21.72 0.54 13.57
C LYS A 36 20.83 -0.13 12.54
N THR A 37 20.22 0.66 11.67
CA THR A 37 19.34 0.19 10.59
C THR A 37 19.71 0.83 9.27
N LEU A 38 19.90 -0.01 8.25
CA LEU A 38 20.14 0.40 6.87
C LEU A 38 19.06 -0.22 5.99
N ASN A 39 18.35 0.61 5.24
CA ASN A 39 17.48 0.19 4.14
C ASN A 39 18.04 0.78 2.86
N VAL A 40 18.47 -0.06 1.93
CA VAL A 40 19.11 0.39 0.70
C VAL A 40 18.63 -0.38 -0.50
N THR A 41 18.27 0.36 -1.54
CA THR A 41 18.14 -0.16 -2.91
C THR A 41 19.39 0.18 -3.69
N VAL A 42 20.13 -0.84 -4.10
CA VAL A 42 21.38 -0.73 -4.84
C VAL A 42 21.11 -0.96 -6.32
N ILE A 43 21.59 -0.04 -7.16
CA ILE A 43 21.60 -0.21 -8.63
C ILE A 43 23.04 -0.48 -9.01
N HIS A 44 23.31 -1.71 -9.41
CA HIS A 44 24.68 -2.09 -9.73
C HIS A 44 25.02 -1.73 -11.18
N GLN A 45 26.22 -1.18 -11.38
CA GLN A 45 26.81 -0.89 -12.69
C GLN A 45 27.96 -1.85 -13.05
N THR A 46 28.43 -2.67 -12.10
CA THR A 46 29.53 -3.62 -12.32
C THR A 46 29.15 -5.04 -11.88
N SER A 47 29.92 -6.03 -12.33
CA SER A 47 29.61 -7.46 -12.16
C SER A 47 29.99 -8.06 -10.81
N LYS A 48 30.50 -7.27 -9.85
CA LYS A 48 30.97 -7.78 -8.54
C LYS A 48 30.63 -6.86 -7.37
N ILE A 49 30.25 -7.44 -6.23
CA ILE A 49 30.06 -6.67 -4.98
C ILE A 49 31.41 -6.44 -4.30
N GLU A 50 31.90 -5.20 -4.34
CA GLU A 50 33.08 -4.76 -3.59
C GLU A 50 32.66 -3.76 -2.50
N PHE A 51 32.42 -4.28 -1.29
CA PHE A 51 32.08 -3.45 -0.14
C PHE A 51 33.02 -3.78 1.03
N GLN A 52 33.82 -2.79 1.42
CA GLN A 52 34.79 -2.90 2.51
C GLN A 52 34.56 -1.74 3.48
N CYS A 53 33.59 -1.89 4.36
CA CYS A 53 33.26 -0.91 5.40
C CYS A 53 32.54 -1.63 6.55
N GLN A 54 33.19 -1.76 7.70
CA GLN A 54 32.60 -2.43 8.85
C GLN A 54 31.59 -1.51 9.56
N LEU A 55 30.34 -1.95 9.65
CA LEU A 55 29.30 -1.29 10.45
C LEU A 55 29.01 -2.13 11.71
N ASN A 56 29.83 -1.93 12.73
CA ASN A 56 29.80 -2.73 13.97
C ASN A 56 28.53 -2.58 14.81
N TYR A 57 27.70 -1.56 14.54
CA TYR A 57 26.43 -1.32 15.25
C TYR A 57 25.20 -1.71 14.43
N LEU A 58 25.38 -2.12 13.17
CA LEU A 58 24.27 -2.46 12.30
C LEU A 58 23.61 -3.75 12.79
N THR A 59 22.33 -3.65 13.14
CA THR A 59 21.52 -4.77 13.64
C THR A 59 20.42 -5.18 12.66
N ARG A 60 20.00 -4.26 11.78
CA ARG A 60 19.00 -4.51 10.75
C ARG A 60 19.45 -4.01 9.39
N LEU A 61 19.36 -4.87 8.40
CA LEU A 61 19.64 -4.57 7.00
C LEU A 61 18.46 -4.97 6.12
N VAL A 62 17.99 -4.04 5.32
CA VAL A 62 17.08 -4.28 4.19
C VAL A 62 17.85 -3.94 2.93
N LEU A 63 18.14 -4.93 2.11
CA LEU A 63 18.95 -4.82 0.90
C LEU A 63 18.14 -5.26 -0.30
N GLN A 64 17.94 -4.36 -1.24
CA GLN A 64 17.41 -4.66 -2.57
C GLN A 64 18.52 -4.44 -3.59
N ILE A 65 18.80 -5.44 -4.41
CA ILE A 65 19.81 -5.38 -5.48
C ILE A 65 19.08 -5.49 -6.81
N ASP A 66 19.09 -4.40 -7.57
CA ASP A 66 18.46 -4.31 -8.87
C ASP A 66 19.48 -4.64 -10.00
N ASP A 67 18.94 -5.10 -11.13
CA ASP A 67 19.61 -5.19 -12.44
C ASP A 67 20.73 -6.23 -12.66
N PHE A 68 21.18 -6.98 -11.67
CA PHE A 68 22.11 -8.10 -11.91
C PHE A 68 21.86 -9.33 -11.02
N ARG A 69 22.37 -10.49 -11.44
CA ARG A 69 22.30 -11.74 -10.67
C ARG A 69 23.45 -11.80 -9.66
N VAL A 70 23.13 -11.92 -8.38
CA VAL A 70 24.11 -12.02 -7.30
C VAL A 70 24.38 -13.47 -6.95
N SER A 71 25.64 -13.81 -6.65
CA SER A 71 26.04 -15.13 -6.12
C SER A 71 26.05 -15.16 -4.58
N MET A 72 25.96 -16.36 -4.02
CA MET A 72 26.01 -16.59 -2.58
C MET A 72 27.32 -16.10 -1.96
N ASN A 73 28.45 -16.33 -2.64
CA ASN A 73 29.78 -15.89 -2.19
C ASN A 73 29.88 -14.36 -2.08
N GLU A 74 29.24 -13.62 -3.00
CA GLU A 74 29.23 -12.16 -2.94
C GLU A 74 28.39 -11.63 -1.78
N ILE A 75 27.23 -12.26 -1.53
CA ILE A 75 26.40 -11.94 -0.35
C ILE A 75 27.18 -12.25 0.94
N GLU A 76 27.84 -13.39 1.03
CA GLU A 76 28.65 -13.75 2.21
C GLU A 76 29.74 -12.72 2.47
N LYS A 77 30.53 -12.37 1.46
CA LYS A 77 31.58 -11.34 1.56
C LYS A 77 31.02 -9.99 1.99
N PHE A 78 29.85 -9.62 1.46
CA PHE A 78 29.18 -8.39 1.85
C PHE A 78 28.77 -8.41 3.32
N LEU A 79 28.14 -9.50 3.78
CA LEU A 79 27.57 -9.61 5.13
C LEU A 79 28.62 -9.71 6.24
N ILE A 80 29.85 -10.13 5.95
CA ILE A 80 30.98 -10.11 6.90
C ILE A 80 31.22 -8.71 7.49
N ASN A 81 30.85 -7.66 6.77
CA ASN A 81 30.97 -6.27 7.24
C ASN A 81 30.00 -5.92 8.39
N PHE A 82 29.06 -6.80 8.75
CA PHE A 82 27.97 -6.52 9.71
C PHE A 82 27.95 -7.55 10.86
N PRO A 83 28.97 -7.59 11.74
CA PRO A 83 29.12 -8.65 12.74
C PRO A 83 28.00 -8.71 13.79
N ARG A 84 27.20 -7.64 13.95
CA ARG A 84 26.07 -7.57 14.90
C ARG A 84 24.70 -7.66 14.23
N LEU A 85 24.65 -8.07 12.96
CA LEU A 85 23.40 -8.21 12.24
C LEU A 85 22.49 -9.23 12.92
N LYS A 86 21.22 -8.85 13.15
CA LYS A 86 20.17 -9.71 13.71
C LYS A 86 19.01 -9.90 12.76
N HIS A 87 18.79 -8.95 11.86
CA HIS A 87 17.66 -8.91 10.94
C HIS A 87 18.16 -8.64 9.52
N LEU A 88 17.90 -9.56 8.61
CA LEU A 88 18.19 -9.40 7.19
C LEU A 88 16.91 -9.52 6.36
N GLU A 89 16.68 -8.56 5.47
CA GLU A 89 15.71 -8.65 4.38
C GLU A 89 16.46 -8.46 3.05
N LEU A 90 16.43 -9.46 2.16
CA LEU A 90 17.18 -9.46 0.89
C LEU A 90 16.25 -9.66 -0.31
N CYS A 91 16.28 -8.75 -1.28
CA CYS A 91 15.56 -8.88 -2.54
C CYS A 91 16.54 -8.75 -3.71
N THR A 92 16.62 -9.76 -4.58
CA THR A 92 17.59 -9.74 -5.69
C THR A 92 17.19 -10.67 -6.84
N LYS A 93 17.68 -10.39 -8.04
CA LYS A 93 17.84 -11.42 -9.08
C LYS A 93 18.98 -12.35 -8.68
N SER A 94 18.81 -13.64 -8.87
CA SER A 94 19.62 -14.63 -8.17
C SER A 94 20.30 -15.62 -9.11
N HIS A 95 21.52 -16.04 -8.74
CA HIS A 95 22.10 -17.28 -9.22
C HIS A 95 21.53 -18.48 -8.44
N ILE A 96 21.69 -19.71 -8.98
CA ILE A 96 21.15 -20.94 -8.38
C ILE A 96 21.77 -21.24 -7.02
N ASP A 97 23.00 -20.79 -6.77
CA ASP A 97 23.72 -21.02 -5.51
C ASP A 97 23.04 -20.38 -4.28
N LEU A 98 22.32 -19.26 -4.44
CA LEU A 98 21.51 -18.65 -3.37
C LEU A 98 20.31 -19.52 -2.93
N THR A 99 20.02 -20.61 -3.63
CA THR A 99 18.93 -21.55 -3.30
C THR A 99 19.33 -22.66 -2.33
N ASN A 100 20.56 -22.62 -1.79
CA ASN A 100 21.03 -23.61 -0.82
C ASN A 100 20.63 -23.25 0.62
N GLY A 101 19.56 -23.86 1.11
CA GLY A 101 19.06 -23.66 2.47
C GLY A 101 20.02 -24.09 3.58
N HIS A 102 20.94 -25.04 3.33
CA HIS A 102 21.96 -25.43 4.31
C HIS A 102 23.00 -24.32 4.51
N GLN A 103 23.42 -23.68 3.43
CA GLN A 103 24.40 -22.59 3.49
C GLN A 103 23.82 -21.37 4.21
N TRP A 104 22.56 -21.02 3.90
CA TRP A 104 21.85 -19.98 4.63
C TRP A 104 21.70 -20.30 6.13
N ALA A 105 21.46 -21.56 6.50
CA ALA A 105 21.37 -21.95 7.91
C ALA A 105 22.69 -21.72 8.67
N LEU A 106 23.84 -21.94 8.02
CA LEU A 106 25.16 -21.67 8.60
C LEU A 106 25.36 -20.17 8.86
N LEU A 107 25.01 -19.32 7.91
CA LEU A 107 25.14 -17.86 8.03
C LEU A 107 24.14 -17.27 9.03
N ALA A 108 22.91 -17.76 9.01
CA ALA A 108 21.81 -17.18 9.77
C ALA A 108 21.68 -17.70 11.20
N LYS A 109 22.64 -18.51 11.67
CA LYS A 109 22.62 -19.14 13.00
C LYS A 109 22.28 -18.17 14.12
N HIS A 110 22.86 -16.97 14.08
CA HIS A 110 22.69 -15.94 15.11
C HIS A 110 21.62 -14.88 14.78
N TRP A 111 20.94 -14.99 13.64
CA TRP A 111 19.92 -14.02 13.24
C TRP A 111 18.57 -14.35 13.88
N ILE A 112 17.82 -13.30 14.19
CA ILE A 112 16.46 -13.35 14.71
C ILE A 112 15.45 -13.44 13.56
N THR A 113 15.72 -12.75 12.44
CA THR A 113 14.88 -12.85 11.25
C THR A 113 15.71 -12.86 9.99
N LEU A 114 15.38 -13.78 9.09
CA LEU A 114 15.82 -13.77 7.70
C LEU A 114 14.58 -13.69 6.83
N LYS A 115 14.53 -12.70 5.94
CA LYS A 115 13.56 -12.63 4.86
C LYS A 115 14.28 -12.52 3.55
N PHE A 116 13.81 -13.24 2.54
CA PHE A 116 14.33 -13.07 1.20
C PHE A 116 13.26 -13.22 0.13
N ILE A 117 13.53 -12.61 -1.02
CA ILE A 117 12.81 -12.76 -2.28
C ILE A 117 13.86 -12.85 -3.39
N PHE A 118 13.97 -14.02 -4.02
CA PHE A 118 14.91 -14.27 -5.11
C PHE A 118 14.16 -14.48 -6.41
N ILE A 119 14.48 -13.65 -7.41
CA ILE A 119 13.96 -13.79 -8.76
C ILE A 119 14.84 -14.80 -9.48
N ILE A 120 14.33 -16.01 -9.69
CA ILE A 120 15.08 -17.12 -10.26
C ILE A 120 14.17 -18.16 -10.92
N THR A 121 14.59 -18.62 -12.09
CA THR A 121 13.98 -19.77 -12.77
C THR A 121 14.67 -21.03 -12.28
N LEU A 122 13.89 -21.96 -11.73
CA LEU A 122 14.41 -23.19 -11.12
C LEU A 122 13.96 -24.42 -11.90
N HIS A 123 14.85 -25.40 -11.96
CA HIS A 123 14.53 -26.77 -12.32
C HIS A 123 14.66 -27.63 -11.07
N SER A 124 13.87 -28.70 -10.94
CA SER A 124 13.88 -29.57 -9.75
C SER A 124 13.56 -28.86 -8.42
N ILE A 125 12.46 -28.10 -8.40
CA ILE A 125 12.05 -27.24 -7.26
C ILE A 125 12.02 -28.01 -5.93
N GLU A 126 11.51 -29.25 -5.93
CA GLU A 126 11.48 -30.09 -4.71
C GLU A 126 12.86 -30.32 -4.09
N LYS A 127 13.87 -30.64 -4.91
CA LYS A 127 15.24 -30.85 -4.41
C LYS A 127 15.82 -29.59 -3.76
N ILE A 128 15.45 -28.42 -4.30
CA ILE A 128 15.86 -27.13 -3.75
C ILE A 128 15.15 -26.89 -2.43
N LEU A 129 13.82 -27.11 -2.37
CA LEU A 129 13.05 -26.96 -1.14
C LEU A 129 13.50 -27.92 -0.04
N ASP A 130 13.95 -29.13 -0.38
CA ASP A 130 14.51 -30.08 0.59
C ASP A 130 15.69 -29.50 1.37
N THR A 131 16.49 -28.63 0.76
CA THR A 131 17.59 -27.93 1.47
C THR A 131 17.10 -26.97 2.56
N PHE A 132 15.83 -26.54 2.49
CA PHE A 132 15.15 -25.71 3.48
C PHE A 132 14.24 -26.51 4.44
N ARG A 133 14.10 -27.83 4.27
CA ARG A 133 13.28 -28.69 5.15
C ARG A 133 14.06 -29.23 6.36
N THR A 134 15.05 -28.49 6.85
CA THR A 134 15.87 -28.90 8.00
C THR A 134 15.23 -28.47 9.34
N SER A 135 15.69 -29.07 10.44
CA SER A 135 15.21 -28.70 11.79
C SER A 135 15.49 -27.23 12.13
N PHE A 136 16.56 -26.65 11.60
CA PHE A 136 16.87 -25.22 11.76
C PHE A 136 15.74 -24.35 11.21
N TRP A 137 15.33 -24.59 9.95
CA TRP A 137 14.29 -23.80 9.30
C TRP A 137 12.91 -24.03 9.94
N ILE A 138 12.52 -25.30 10.09
CA ILE A 138 11.14 -25.66 10.46
C ILE A 138 10.88 -25.58 11.97
N LYS A 139 11.79 -26.11 12.80
CA LYS A 139 11.54 -26.27 14.25
C LYS A 139 12.17 -25.16 15.08
N GLU A 140 13.39 -24.73 14.75
CA GLU A 140 14.07 -23.69 15.52
C GLU A 140 13.56 -22.31 15.12
N LYS A 141 13.67 -21.95 13.84
CA LYS A 141 13.38 -20.60 13.35
C LYS A 141 11.93 -20.39 12.95
N HIS A 142 11.20 -21.46 12.62
CA HIS A 142 9.87 -21.39 12.00
C HIS A 142 9.88 -20.50 10.75
N TRP A 143 10.98 -20.54 10.00
CA TRP A 143 11.12 -19.85 8.72
C TRP A 143 10.78 -20.85 7.63
N PHE A 144 9.72 -20.55 6.90
CA PHE A 144 9.28 -21.39 5.79
C PHE A 144 9.63 -20.74 4.47
N VAL A 145 9.74 -21.56 3.44
CA VAL A 145 10.13 -21.12 2.09
C VAL A 145 9.08 -21.61 1.10
N ALA A 146 8.81 -20.79 0.10
CA ALA A 146 7.96 -21.16 -1.03
C ALA A 146 8.58 -20.71 -2.34
N TYR A 147 8.16 -21.39 -3.40
CA TYR A 147 8.49 -21.06 -4.77
C TYR A 147 7.21 -20.94 -5.59
N ASP A 148 7.06 -19.80 -6.27
CA ASP A 148 5.94 -19.53 -7.16
C ASP A 148 6.32 -18.42 -8.16
N ASN A 149 5.83 -18.49 -9.40
CA ASN A 149 6.00 -17.45 -10.42
C ASN A 149 7.45 -16.98 -10.65
N ASN A 150 8.44 -17.88 -10.58
CA ASN A 150 9.88 -17.58 -10.62
C ASN A 150 10.44 -16.80 -9.41
N TYR A 151 9.76 -16.86 -8.26
CA TYR A 151 10.21 -16.28 -7.01
C TYR A 151 10.43 -17.38 -5.97
N LEU A 152 11.62 -17.46 -5.39
CA LEU A 152 11.89 -18.22 -4.17
C LEU A 152 11.92 -17.25 -2.99
N TYR A 153 11.10 -17.47 -1.96
CA TYR A 153 10.95 -16.48 -0.88
C TYR A 153 10.63 -17.11 0.47
N THR A 154 10.91 -16.37 1.54
CA THR A 154 10.52 -16.73 2.92
C THR A 154 9.08 -16.32 3.24
N ILE A 155 8.39 -17.10 4.07
CA ILE A 155 7.02 -16.85 4.52
C ILE A 155 7.02 -16.31 5.97
N PRO A 156 6.23 -15.27 6.31
CA PRO A 156 5.30 -14.56 5.42
C PRO A 156 6.03 -13.64 4.44
N CYS A 157 5.68 -13.77 3.16
CA CYS A 157 6.17 -12.89 2.11
C CYS A 157 5.30 -11.64 2.04
N SER A 158 5.93 -10.48 1.87
CA SER A 158 5.20 -9.21 1.71
C SER A 158 4.35 -9.17 0.44
N MET A 159 4.68 -9.97 -0.58
CA MET A 159 3.96 -10.03 -1.86
C MET A 159 2.49 -10.43 -1.69
N TYR A 160 2.18 -11.34 -0.75
CA TYR A 160 0.81 -11.83 -0.54
C TYR A 160 0.07 -11.11 0.60
N LYS A 161 0.53 -9.93 1.04
CA LYS A 161 -0.29 -9.10 1.93
C LYS A 161 -1.54 -8.58 1.24
N HIS A 162 -1.48 -8.43 -0.08
CA HIS A 162 -2.57 -8.06 -0.96
C HIS A 162 -2.72 -9.16 -2.00
N VAL A 163 -3.92 -9.71 -2.11
CA VAL A 163 -4.27 -10.74 -3.08
C VAL A 163 -5.60 -10.40 -3.76
N ASP A 164 -5.88 -11.08 -4.86
CA ASP A 164 -7.16 -11.03 -5.57
C ASP A 164 -7.92 -12.36 -5.47
N GLU A 165 -9.06 -12.45 -6.14
CA GLU A 165 -9.89 -13.65 -6.21
C GLU A 165 -9.22 -14.88 -6.85
N PHE A 166 -8.17 -14.69 -7.65
CA PHE A 166 -7.46 -15.77 -8.34
C PHE A 166 -6.26 -16.28 -7.54
N PHE A 167 -6.03 -15.73 -6.36
CA PHE A 167 -4.92 -16.13 -5.52
C PHE A 167 -4.99 -17.62 -5.18
N GLN A 168 -3.90 -18.31 -5.51
CA GLN A 168 -3.63 -19.66 -5.09
C GLN A 168 -2.41 -19.64 -4.17
N PRO A 169 -2.39 -20.47 -3.11
CA PRO A 169 -1.19 -20.67 -2.32
C PRO A 169 -0.10 -21.23 -3.25
N PRO A 170 1.18 -20.92 -2.96
CA PRO A 170 2.28 -21.39 -3.81
C PRO A 170 2.25 -22.91 -3.93
N GLU A 171 2.43 -23.39 -5.16
CA GLU A 171 2.43 -24.82 -5.49
C GLU A 171 3.53 -25.56 -4.71
N TYR A 172 4.69 -24.93 -4.56
CA TYR A 172 5.86 -25.51 -3.92
C TYR A 172 6.20 -24.78 -2.63
N THR A 173 6.12 -25.47 -1.49
CA THR A 173 6.45 -24.88 -0.18
C THR A 173 7.02 -25.90 0.81
N THR A 174 7.74 -25.39 1.81
CA THR A 174 8.14 -26.17 3.00
C THR A 174 7.06 -26.21 4.08
N ILE A 175 5.94 -25.48 3.91
CA ILE A 175 4.78 -25.53 4.80
C ILE A 175 3.95 -26.79 4.52
N LEU A 176 3.56 -27.50 5.58
CA LEU A 176 2.69 -28.69 5.47
C LEU A 176 1.20 -28.37 5.37
N LYS A 177 0.76 -27.18 5.79
CA LYS A 177 -0.65 -26.76 5.80
C LYS A 177 -0.83 -25.41 5.13
N ASN A 178 -1.53 -25.38 3.99
CA ASN A 178 -1.77 -24.17 3.22
C ASN A 178 -2.56 -23.06 3.96
N ALA A 179 -3.23 -23.39 5.08
CA ALA A 179 -3.99 -22.45 5.89
C ALA A 179 -3.18 -21.21 6.30
N THR A 180 -1.87 -21.36 6.56
CA THR A 180 -1.00 -20.26 6.99
C THR A 180 -0.81 -19.18 5.93
N PHE A 181 -1.03 -19.46 4.64
CA PHE A 181 -0.93 -18.44 3.60
C PHE A 181 -2.09 -17.45 3.70
N TYR A 182 -3.32 -17.95 3.85
CA TYR A 182 -4.53 -17.14 3.97
C TYR A 182 -4.53 -16.25 5.22
N ASP A 183 -3.94 -16.72 6.32
CA ASP A 183 -3.83 -15.94 7.56
C ASP A 183 -2.95 -14.70 7.43
N ASN A 184 -2.01 -14.69 6.49
CA ASN A 184 -1.08 -13.58 6.27
C ASN A 184 -1.65 -12.48 5.36
N VAL A 185 -2.71 -12.77 4.62
CA VAL A 185 -3.37 -11.82 3.74
C VAL A 185 -4.11 -10.77 4.58
N LYS A 186 -3.89 -9.49 4.26
CA LYS A 186 -4.53 -8.34 4.93
C LYS A 186 -5.43 -7.54 4.00
N LYS A 187 -5.18 -7.59 2.70
CA LYS A 187 -5.99 -6.96 1.65
C LYS A 187 -6.47 -7.99 0.65
N LEU A 188 -7.78 -8.02 0.37
CA LEU A 188 -8.39 -8.82 -0.68
C LEU A 188 -9.09 -7.90 -1.68
N THR A 189 -8.83 -8.10 -2.97
CA THR A 189 -9.54 -7.45 -4.08
C THR A 189 -10.42 -8.48 -4.78
N LEU A 190 -11.63 -8.08 -5.17
CA LEU A 190 -12.63 -8.92 -5.83
C LEU A 190 -13.21 -8.18 -7.04
N ASN A 191 -12.69 -8.44 -8.24
CA ASN A 191 -13.11 -7.75 -9.47
C ASN A 191 -14.19 -8.51 -10.25
N TYR A 192 -14.22 -9.84 -10.13
CA TYR A 192 -15.17 -10.72 -10.77
C TYR A 192 -16.12 -11.35 -9.74
N ASN A 193 -17.27 -11.83 -10.21
CA ASN A 193 -18.20 -12.53 -9.35
C ASN A 193 -17.55 -13.86 -8.92
N LEU A 194 -17.39 -14.05 -7.61
CA LEU A 194 -16.86 -15.28 -7.05
C LEU A 194 -17.86 -16.42 -7.29
N ILE A 195 -17.46 -17.38 -8.09
CA ILE A 195 -18.16 -18.66 -8.24
C ILE A 195 -17.24 -19.69 -7.59
N ASP A 196 -17.67 -20.20 -6.44
CA ASP A 196 -17.17 -21.47 -5.87
C ASP A 196 -15.70 -21.47 -5.39
N THR A 197 -15.37 -20.67 -4.38
CA THR A 197 -14.03 -20.72 -3.75
C THR A 197 -14.07 -21.43 -2.40
N CYS A 198 -13.21 -22.44 -2.22
CA CYS A 198 -13.00 -23.15 -0.94
C CYS A 198 -12.08 -22.39 0.03
N HIS A 199 -11.78 -21.12 -0.25
CA HIS A 199 -10.77 -20.35 0.45
C HIS A 199 -11.38 -19.46 1.52
N ARG A 200 -10.75 -19.40 2.69
CA ARG A 200 -11.21 -18.57 3.80
C ARG A 200 -10.07 -17.69 4.33
N PHE A 201 -10.23 -16.39 4.18
CA PHE A 201 -9.31 -15.34 4.62
C PHE A 201 -9.80 -14.72 5.94
N MET A 202 -9.20 -15.15 7.05
CA MET A 202 -9.66 -14.78 8.39
C MET A 202 -9.20 -13.39 8.86
N ASN A 203 -8.16 -12.85 8.23
CA ASN A 203 -7.39 -11.71 8.72
C ASN A 203 -7.44 -10.47 7.83
N ILE A 204 -8.41 -10.41 6.92
CA ILE A 204 -8.62 -9.27 6.02
C ILE A 204 -9.00 -8.03 6.82
N THR A 205 -8.21 -6.97 6.66
CA THR A 205 -8.50 -5.64 7.21
C THR A 205 -8.92 -4.65 6.14
N THR A 206 -8.60 -4.94 4.88
CA THR A 206 -8.92 -4.10 3.71
C THR A 206 -9.60 -4.96 2.66
N LEU A 207 -10.81 -4.60 2.26
CA LEU A 207 -11.56 -5.30 1.24
C LEU A 207 -11.85 -4.35 0.07
N GLU A 208 -11.65 -4.80 -1.15
CA GLU A 208 -11.95 -4.04 -2.36
C GLU A 208 -12.88 -4.85 -3.25
N ILE A 209 -14.05 -4.29 -3.55
CA ILE A 209 -15.10 -4.97 -4.31
C ILE A 209 -15.34 -4.20 -5.61
N GLY A 210 -14.75 -4.68 -6.69
CA GLY A 210 -14.91 -4.20 -8.06
C GLY A 210 -16.08 -4.82 -8.80
N CYS A 211 -16.52 -6.01 -8.41
CA CYS A 211 -17.62 -6.71 -9.08
C CYS A 211 -19.00 -6.07 -8.82
N LYS A 212 -19.89 -6.17 -9.82
CA LYS A 212 -21.26 -5.62 -9.77
C LYS A 212 -22.17 -6.42 -8.83
N TYR A 213 -21.95 -7.73 -8.74
CA TYR A 213 -22.84 -8.67 -8.08
C TYR A 213 -22.07 -9.63 -7.17
N ILE A 214 -21.97 -9.28 -5.89
CA ILE A 214 -21.53 -10.21 -4.85
C ILE A 214 -22.60 -10.31 -3.76
N SER A 215 -22.97 -11.54 -3.39
CA SER A 215 -23.84 -11.76 -2.24
C SER A 215 -23.02 -11.66 -0.95
N VAL A 216 -23.63 -11.07 0.08
CA VAL A 216 -22.94 -10.90 1.37
C VAL A 216 -22.74 -12.26 2.04
N GLU A 217 -23.64 -13.21 1.79
CA GLU A 217 -23.56 -14.58 2.27
C GLU A 217 -22.29 -15.26 1.74
N ILE A 218 -22.05 -15.22 0.42
CA ILE A 218 -20.84 -15.79 -0.20
C ILE A 218 -19.59 -15.09 0.32
N LEU A 219 -19.63 -13.75 0.38
CA LEU A 219 -18.50 -12.98 0.89
C LEU A 219 -18.16 -13.33 2.35
N SER A 220 -19.17 -13.54 3.20
CA SER A 220 -19.00 -13.90 4.60
C SER A 220 -18.45 -15.31 4.82
N ALA A 221 -18.65 -16.21 3.85
CA ALA A 221 -18.05 -17.55 3.89
C ALA A 221 -16.53 -17.49 3.65
N ILE A 222 -16.07 -16.50 2.88
CA ILE A 222 -14.68 -16.35 2.43
C ILE A 222 -13.92 -15.36 3.31
N VAL A 223 -14.57 -14.32 3.84
CA VAL A 223 -13.94 -13.24 4.59
C VAL A 223 -14.61 -13.06 5.94
N ASN A 224 -13.80 -12.93 7.00
CA ASN A 224 -14.30 -12.45 8.28
C ASN A 224 -14.62 -10.94 8.22
N LEU A 225 -15.86 -10.60 7.86
CA LEU A 225 -16.31 -9.22 7.67
C LEU A 225 -16.19 -8.33 8.92
N ILE A 226 -16.23 -8.93 10.12
CA ILE A 226 -16.08 -8.20 11.39
C ILE A 226 -14.70 -7.54 11.47
N GLY A 227 -13.66 -8.18 10.93
CA GLY A 227 -12.28 -7.67 10.97
C GLY A 227 -11.98 -6.53 9.98
N VAL A 228 -12.89 -6.25 9.05
CA VAL A 228 -12.68 -5.29 7.97
C VAL A 228 -12.79 -3.86 8.49
N LYS A 229 -11.74 -3.06 8.25
CA LYS A 229 -11.66 -1.64 8.66
C LYS A 229 -11.65 -0.68 7.48
N ASN A 230 -11.24 -1.15 6.31
CA ASN A 230 -11.17 -0.39 5.08
C ASN A 230 -11.96 -1.12 3.99
N LEU A 231 -12.84 -0.39 3.30
CA LEU A 231 -13.65 -0.94 2.21
C LEU A 231 -13.55 -0.02 0.99
N THR A 232 -13.27 -0.60 -0.17
CA THR A 232 -13.45 0.07 -1.46
C THR A 232 -14.66 -0.54 -2.16
N LEU A 233 -15.62 0.29 -2.55
CA LEU A 233 -16.86 -0.14 -3.22
C LEU A 233 -16.98 0.44 -4.62
N ASN A 234 -17.41 -0.42 -5.54
CA ASN A 234 -17.91 -0.02 -6.86
C ASN A 234 -19.32 0.62 -6.74
N THR A 235 -19.52 1.76 -7.39
CA THR A 235 -20.80 2.49 -7.44
C THR A 235 -21.96 1.70 -8.07
N SER A 236 -21.67 0.64 -8.81
CA SER A 236 -22.69 -0.21 -9.44
C SER A 236 -23.46 -1.12 -8.47
N MET A 237 -22.96 -1.39 -7.26
CA MET A 237 -23.56 -2.33 -6.31
C MET A 237 -24.98 -1.92 -5.87
N ASN A 238 -25.89 -2.89 -5.70
CA ASN A 238 -27.28 -2.62 -5.32
C ASN A 238 -27.44 -2.11 -3.85
N LYS A 239 -28.53 -1.39 -3.55
CA LYS A 239 -28.77 -0.77 -2.22
C LYS A 239 -28.82 -1.82 -1.10
N SER A 240 -29.52 -2.94 -1.33
CA SER A 240 -29.68 -4.00 -0.34
C SER A 240 -28.33 -4.58 0.05
N ASN A 241 -27.48 -4.92 -0.92
CA ASN A 241 -26.16 -5.49 -0.67
C ASN A 241 -25.27 -4.50 0.09
N ILE A 242 -25.29 -3.22 -0.28
CA ILE A 242 -24.56 -2.18 0.46
C ILE A 242 -25.04 -2.16 1.92
N LYS A 243 -26.35 -2.11 2.17
CA LYS A 243 -26.88 -2.11 3.54
C LYS A 243 -26.43 -3.36 4.31
N TYR A 244 -26.54 -4.55 3.70
CA TYR A 244 -26.11 -5.80 4.33
C TYR A 244 -24.61 -5.85 4.61
N LEU A 245 -23.76 -5.35 3.70
CA LEU A 245 -22.31 -5.29 3.92
C LEU A 245 -21.96 -4.45 5.14
N PHE A 246 -22.51 -3.24 5.24
CA PHE A 246 -22.22 -2.34 6.36
C PHE A 246 -22.71 -2.90 7.70
N ASN A 247 -23.86 -3.59 7.70
CA ASN A 247 -24.36 -4.27 8.90
C ASN A 247 -23.42 -5.40 9.37
N ASN A 248 -22.66 -6.02 8.46
CA ASN A 248 -21.72 -7.09 8.78
C ASN A 248 -20.27 -6.61 9.00
N MET A 249 -20.00 -5.31 8.84
CA MET A 249 -18.68 -4.71 9.06
C MET A 249 -18.74 -3.62 10.15
N PRO A 250 -18.98 -4.01 11.42
CA PRO A 250 -19.17 -3.05 12.52
C PRO A 250 -17.93 -2.19 12.82
N HIS A 251 -16.73 -2.64 12.41
CA HIS A 251 -15.47 -1.92 12.64
C HIS A 251 -14.99 -1.14 11.40
N LEU A 252 -15.84 -1.00 10.38
CA LEU A 252 -15.52 -0.24 9.18
C LEU A 252 -15.37 1.24 9.51
N GLN A 253 -14.20 1.81 9.23
CA GLN A 253 -13.89 3.23 9.50
C GLN A 253 -13.53 4.00 8.24
N ASN A 254 -12.97 3.33 7.24
CA ASN A 254 -12.48 3.96 6.03
C ASN A 254 -13.25 3.41 4.82
N LEU A 255 -13.94 4.29 4.11
CA LEU A 255 -14.68 3.95 2.90
C LEU A 255 -14.07 4.66 1.69
N SER A 256 -13.80 3.91 0.64
CA SER A 256 -13.46 4.44 -0.68
C SER A 256 -14.59 4.11 -1.65
N ILE A 257 -15.11 5.11 -2.35
CA ILE A 257 -16.09 4.94 -3.42
C ILE A 257 -15.38 5.17 -4.74
N ASP A 258 -15.34 4.14 -5.58
CA ASP A 258 -14.64 4.18 -6.84
C ASP A 258 -15.50 3.61 -7.98
N THR A 259 -15.26 4.07 -9.19
CA THR A 259 -15.68 3.39 -10.41
C THR A 259 -14.54 2.48 -10.83
N LEU A 260 -14.45 1.32 -10.17
CA LEU A 260 -13.50 0.29 -10.58
C LEU A 260 -13.89 -0.16 -11.99
N MET A 261 -12.98 0.05 -12.94
CA MET A 261 -13.14 -0.24 -14.37
C MET A 261 -13.27 -1.75 -14.58
N THR A 262 -14.47 -2.30 -14.47
CA THR A 262 -14.77 -3.61 -15.04
C THR A 262 -14.90 -3.43 -16.55
N GLU A 263 -13.81 -3.70 -17.27
CA GLU A 263 -13.72 -3.82 -18.73
C GLU A 263 -14.08 -2.56 -19.55
N ILE A 264 -13.03 -1.93 -20.07
CA ILE A 264 -12.93 -1.19 -21.35
C ILE A 264 -14.27 -0.77 -21.99
N THR A 265 -14.64 0.50 -21.84
CA THR A 265 -14.89 1.38 -23.00
C THR A 265 -14.60 2.83 -22.59
N TYR A 266 -13.62 3.43 -23.26
CA TYR A 266 -13.24 4.84 -23.13
C TYR A 266 -14.43 5.81 -23.35
N GLU A 267 -15.48 5.36 -24.05
CA GLU A 267 -16.70 6.14 -24.32
C GLU A 267 -17.56 6.44 -23.08
N HIS A 268 -17.36 5.74 -21.95
CA HIS A 268 -18.10 5.99 -20.72
C HIS A 268 -17.52 7.13 -19.85
N PHE A 269 -16.35 7.68 -20.21
CA PHE A 269 -15.69 8.73 -19.41
C PHE A 269 -16.53 10.00 -19.25
N GLN A 270 -17.34 10.36 -20.25
CA GLN A 270 -18.19 11.55 -20.19
C GLN A 270 -19.48 11.38 -19.36
N ASN A 271 -19.85 10.14 -18.99
CA ASN A 271 -21.04 9.85 -18.18
C ASN A 271 -20.74 9.54 -16.69
N SER A 272 -19.47 9.59 -16.27
CA SER A 272 -19.01 9.26 -14.91
C SER A 272 -19.60 10.12 -13.79
N GLY A 273 -19.96 11.37 -14.07
CA GLY A 273 -20.67 12.26 -13.15
C GLY A 273 -22.11 11.84 -12.86
N ARG A 274 -22.81 11.20 -13.82
CA ARG A 274 -24.18 10.68 -13.60
C ARG A 274 -24.15 9.47 -12.67
N ASN A 275 -23.15 8.60 -12.79
CA ASN A 275 -23.02 7.39 -11.98
C ASN A 275 -22.88 7.66 -10.46
N PHE A 276 -22.26 8.78 -10.06
CA PHE A 276 -22.11 9.08 -8.62
C PHE A 276 -23.39 9.63 -7.99
N SER A 277 -24.07 10.57 -8.65
CA SER A 277 -25.35 11.08 -8.16
C SER A 277 -26.40 9.97 -8.10
N ASP A 278 -26.42 9.10 -9.11
CA ASP A 278 -27.28 7.91 -9.13
C ASP A 278 -26.95 6.95 -7.97
N PHE A 279 -25.66 6.76 -7.67
CA PHE A 279 -25.23 5.99 -6.50
C PHE A 279 -25.74 6.61 -5.19
N LEU A 280 -25.58 7.92 -4.98
CA LEU A 280 -26.04 8.60 -3.76
C LEU A 280 -27.56 8.52 -3.61
N GLN A 281 -28.32 8.69 -4.70
CA GLN A 281 -29.77 8.48 -4.73
C GLN A 281 -30.14 7.04 -4.35
N LYS A 282 -29.42 6.06 -4.88
CA LYS A 282 -29.67 4.64 -4.62
C LYS A 282 -29.49 4.28 -3.15
N ILE A 283 -28.51 4.86 -2.48
CA ILE A 283 -28.27 4.64 -1.04
C ILE A 283 -29.01 5.65 -0.13
N LYS A 284 -29.87 6.50 -0.70
CA LYS A 284 -30.64 7.49 0.07
C LYS A 284 -31.43 6.83 1.20
N GLY A 285 -31.38 7.45 2.38
CA GLY A 285 -32.02 6.96 3.60
C GLY A 285 -31.19 5.95 4.39
N LEU A 286 -29.96 5.64 3.96
CA LEU A 286 -28.97 5.00 4.82
C LEU A 286 -28.18 6.07 5.59
N GLN A 287 -27.60 5.69 6.72
CA GLN A 287 -26.64 6.50 7.46
C GLN A 287 -25.48 5.59 7.89
N PHE A 288 -24.26 6.07 7.68
CA PHE A 288 -23.04 5.31 7.90
C PHE A 288 -22.20 6.00 8.99
N GLU A 289 -22.73 5.93 10.20
CA GLU A 289 -22.19 6.66 11.35
C GLU A 289 -20.81 6.17 11.82
N GLN A 290 -20.41 4.95 11.46
CA GLN A 290 -19.12 4.37 11.81
C GLN A 290 -17.96 4.91 10.95
N ILE A 291 -18.26 5.51 9.80
CA ILE A 291 -17.23 5.97 8.85
C ILE A 291 -16.58 7.26 9.37
N ARG A 292 -15.26 7.29 9.32
CA ARG A 292 -14.41 8.42 9.74
C ARG A 292 -13.59 8.98 8.58
N THR A 293 -13.18 8.13 7.65
CA THR A 293 -12.50 8.55 6.42
C THR A 293 -13.34 8.19 5.21
N LEU A 294 -13.58 9.17 4.35
CA LEU A 294 -14.24 8.98 3.07
C LEU A 294 -13.32 9.40 1.93
N THR A 295 -13.07 8.50 1.00
CA THR A 295 -12.38 8.76 -0.26
C THR A 295 -13.34 8.58 -1.41
N ILE A 296 -13.46 9.57 -2.28
CA ILE A 296 -14.25 9.52 -3.50
C ILE A 296 -13.29 9.66 -4.67
N SER A 297 -13.39 8.70 -5.60
CA SER A 297 -12.52 8.61 -6.77
C SER A 297 -12.47 9.89 -7.60
N GLU A 298 -11.33 10.12 -8.24
CA GLU A 298 -11.11 11.35 -8.98
C GLU A 298 -12.01 11.51 -10.21
N TYR A 299 -12.67 10.44 -10.64
CA TYR A 299 -13.65 10.43 -11.72
C TYR A 299 -15.02 10.96 -11.27
N HIS A 300 -15.27 11.06 -9.96
CA HIS A 300 -16.51 11.58 -9.40
C HIS A 300 -16.31 13.03 -8.94
N ILE A 301 -16.46 13.96 -9.88
CA ILE A 301 -16.30 15.39 -9.62
C ILE A 301 -17.54 15.93 -8.91
N ILE A 302 -17.36 16.47 -7.71
CA ILE A 302 -18.43 17.15 -6.96
C ILE A 302 -18.62 18.55 -7.54
N ASN A 303 -19.81 18.78 -8.12
CA ASN A 303 -20.13 19.99 -8.90
C ASN A 303 -21.42 20.69 -8.49
N ASP A 304 -22.07 20.24 -7.42
CA ASP A 304 -23.34 20.79 -6.97
C ASP A 304 -23.52 20.65 -5.45
N SER A 305 -24.32 21.55 -4.88
CA SER A 305 -24.62 21.59 -3.46
C SER A 305 -25.48 20.42 -2.98
N TYR A 306 -26.29 19.83 -3.86
CA TYR A 306 -27.16 18.71 -3.50
C TYR A 306 -26.35 17.46 -3.15
N THR A 307 -25.34 17.14 -3.95
CA THR A 307 -24.35 16.09 -3.70
C THR A 307 -23.65 16.28 -2.35
N ILE A 308 -23.23 17.52 -2.04
CA ILE A 308 -22.59 17.85 -0.75
C ILE A 308 -23.53 17.58 0.42
N HIS A 309 -24.77 18.04 0.34
CA HIS A 309 -25.77 17.81 1.39
C HIS A 309 -26.07 16.32 1.58
N GLN A 310 -26.19 15.56 0.50
CA GLN A 310 -26.38 14.12 0.58
C GLN A 310 -25.19 13.43 1.26
N LEU A 311 -23.96 13.78 0.91
CA LEU A 311 -22.77 13.22 1.55
C LEU A 311 -22.74 13.49 3.05
N CYS A 312 -23.06 14.72 3.47
CA CYS A 312 -23.11 15.08 4.89
C CYS A 312 -24.19 14.28 5.64
N HIS A 313 -25.34 14.02 5.01
CA HIS A 313 -26.39 13.20 5.61
C HIS A 313 -25.99 11.73 5.70
N LEU A 314 -25.40 11.16 4.63
CA LEU A 314 -25.02 9.75 4.57
C LEU A 314 -23.86 9.45 5.51
N PHE A 315 -22.92 10.39 5.67
CA PHE A 315 -21.69 10.22 6.43
C PHE A 315 -21.51 11.35 7.46
N PRO A 316 -22.28 11.36 8.55
CA PRO A 316 -22.33 12.50 9.47
C PRO A 316 -21.04 12.74 10.29
N TYR A 317 -20.21 11.71 10.48
CA TYR A 317 -19.04 11.73 11.38
C TYR A 317 -17.69 11.68 10.63
N ILE A 318 -17.63 12.17 9.39
CA ILE A 318 -16.37 12.22 8.64
C ILE A 318 -15.37 13.18 9.29
N GLU A 319 -14.19 12.65 9.58
CA GLU A 319 -13.02 13.38 10.07
C GLU A 319 -12.03 13.68 8.94
N ARG A 320 -11.95 12.80 7.94
CA ARG A 320 -11.02 12.91 6.81
C ARG A 320 -11.74 12.68 5.48
N LEU A 321 -11.64 13.65 4.58
CA LEU A 321 -12.31 13.58 3.27
C LEU A 321 -11.30 13.71 2.14
N HIS A 322 -11.35 12.81 1.16
CA HIS A 322 -10.61 12.92 -0.10
C HIS A 322 -11.59 12.95 -1.27
N VAL A 323 -11.58 14.02 -2.08
CA VAL A 323 -12.56 14.22 -3.17
C VAL A 323 -11.98 14.92 -4.39
N SER A 324 -12.56 14.70 -5.56
CA SER A 324 -12.38 15.60 -6.71
C SER A 324 -13.49 16.65 -6.74
N ILE A 325 -13.12 17.91 -6.95
CA ILE A 325 -14.06 19.04 -6.94
C ILE A 325 -13.87 19.85 -8.22
N GLY A 326 -14.96 20.31 -8.84
CA GLY A 326 -14.86 21.13 -10.06
C GLY A 326 -14.90 22.63 -9.82
N ARG A 327 -15.35 23.10 -8.65
CA ARG A 327 -15.39 24.54 -8.32
C ARG A 327 -14.96 24.84 -6.88
N LEU A 328 -14.23 25.95 -6.72
CA LEU A 328 -13.69 26.37 -5.43
C LEU A 328 -14.76 26.63 -4.36
N ASN A 329 -15.91 27.20 -4.74
CA ASN A 329 -16.99 27.47 -3.79
C ASN A 329 -17.50 26.21 -3.08
N TYR A 330 -17.43 25.05 -3.75
CA TYR A 330 -17.83 23.77 -3.17
C TYR A 330 -16.81 23.23 -2.17
N ILE A 331 -15.53 23.60 -2.27
CA ILE A 331 -14.52 23.28 -1.26
C ILE A 331 -14.92 23.92 0.08
N ILE A 332 -15.24 25.21 0.05
CA ILE A 332 -15.65 25.97 1.23
C ILE A 332 -16.95 25.38 1.80
N GLN A 333 -17.92 25.11 0.93
CA GLN A 333 -19.18 24.49 1.34
C GLN A 333 -18.95 23.12 2.01
N LEU A 334 -18.10 22.25 1.47
CA LEU A 334 -17.75 20.96 2.07
C LEU A 334 -17.13 21.12 3.46
N ILE A 335 -16.14 22.01 3.59
CA ILE A 335 -15.42 22.24 4.85
C ILE A 335 -16.35 22.76 5.96
N ASN A 336 -17.34 23.57 5.58
CA ASN A 336 -18.32 24.11 6.52
C ASN A 336 -19.45 23.14 6.83
N SER A 337 -19.82 22.27 5.88
CA SER A 337 -20.95 21.35 6.03
C SER A 337 -20.60 20.11 6.88
N PHE A 338 -19.35 19.63 6.83
CA PHE A 338 -18.93 18.51 7.68
C PHE A 338 -18.49 18.99 9.07
N LYS A 339 -19.31 18.69 10.07
CA LYS A 339 -19.10 19.11 11.47
C LYS A 339 -17.77 18.62 12.06
N TYR A 340 -17.42 17.35 11.83
CA TYR A 340 -16.27 16.69 12.45
C TYR A 340 -14.99 16.68 11.58
N LEU A 341 -15.02 17.36 10.43
CA LEU A 341 -13.93 17.33 9.47
C LEU A 341 -12.66 17.96 10.08
N SER A 342 -11.63 17.15 10.28
CA SER A 342 -10.31 17.59 10.73
C SER A 342 -9.32 17.73 9.57
N SER A 343 -9.55 17.00 8.47
CA SER A 343 -8.70 17.06 7.29
C SER A 343 -9.48 16.87 6.00
N ILE A 344 -9.16 17.64 4.98
CA ILE A 344 -9.65 17.45 3.62
C ILE A 344 -8.49 17.46 2.64
N SER A 345 -8.51 16.53 1.70
CA SER A 345 -7.69 16.56 0.50
C SER A 345 -8.56 16.63 -0.73
N PHE A 346 -8.16 17.43 -1.72
CA PHE A 346 -8.89 17.48 -2.97
C PHE A 346 -8.00 17.64 -4.18
N THR A 347 -8.51 17.11 -5.30
CA THR A 347 -7.95 17.30 -6.63
C THR A 347 -8.86 18.26 -7.39
N LEU A 348 -8.33 19.42 -7.77
CA LEU A 348 -9.00 20.35 -8.67
C LEU A 348 -8.54 20.05 -10.11
N LYS A 349 -9.44 19.53 -10.94
CA LYS A 349 -9.16 19.27 -12.36
C LYS A 349 -9.43 20.53 -13.18
N TYR A 350 -8.45 20.97 -13.96
CA TYR A 350 -8.66 22.01 -14.96
C TYR A 350 -9.45 21.39 -16.12
N LEU A 351 -10.69 21.81 -16.34
CA LEU A 351 -11.42 21.43 -17.55
C LEU A 351 -10.67 22.02 -18.75
N SER A 352 -10.19 21.16 -19.65
CA SER A 352 -9.42 21.57 -20.82
C SER A 352 -10.30 22.32 -21.83
N ASN A 353 -9.96 23.60 -22.02
CA ASN A 353 -10.10 24.46 -23.21
C ASN A 353 -11.42 24.66 -23.97
N ASP A 354 -12.50 23.88 -23.80
CA ASP A 354 -13.71 24.07 -24.63
C ASP A 354 -14.94 24.68 -23.92
N GLU A 355 -14.91 24.86 -22.61
CA GLU A 355 -15.93 25.63 -21.89
C GLU A 355 -15.42 27.02 -21.55
N LYS A 356 -15.71 27.96 -22.46
CA LYS A 356 -15.65 29.40 -22.21
C LYS A 356 -16.30 29.69 -20.85
N GLU A 357 -15.53 30.29 -19.94
CA GLU A 357 -15.89 30.76 -18.58
C GLU A 357 -15.35 30.01 -17.36
N PHE A 358 -14.51 28.98 -17.51
CA PHE A 358 -13.63 28.63 -16.39
C PHE A 358 -12.42 29.55 -16.39
N TYR A 359 -12.50 30.64 -15.60
CA TYR A 359 -11.32 31.35 -15.15
C TYR A 359 -10.35 30.30 -14.60
N ILE A 360 -9.27 30.05 -15.32
CA ILE A 360 -8.07 29.39 -14.80
C ILE A 360 -7.56 30.34 -13.73
N LEU A 361 -8.14 30.26 -12.53
CA LEU A 361 -7.60 30.92 -11.37
C LEU A 361 -6.22 30.29 -11.22
N LYS A 362 -5.20 31.12 -11.50
CA LYS A 362 -3.81 30.82 -11.17
C LYS A 362 -3.78 30.15 -9.79
N PRO A 363 -3.11 29.00 -9.60
CA PRO A 363 -3.05 28.30 -8.33
C PRO A 363 -2.81 29.22 -7.13
N GLU A 364 -2.02 30.27 -7.31
CA GLU A 364 -1.71 31.30 -6.33
C GLU A 364 -2.96 32.06 -5.83
N LEU A 365 -3.94 32.33 -6.71
CA LEU A 365 -5.21 32.97 -6.34
C LEU A 365 -6.13 32.00 -5.59
N ILE A 366 -6.12 30.73 -5.96
CA ILE A 366 -6.85 29.65 -5.25
C ILE A 366 -6.30 29.51 -3.84
N ILE A 367 -4.98 29.40 -3.72
CA ILE A 367 -4.27 29.29 -2.45
C ILE A 367 -4.51 30.56 -1.61
N GLY A 368 -4.41 31.74 -2.21
CA GLY A 368 -4.67 33.02 -1.53
C GLY A 368 -6.09 33.11 -0.98
N ARG A 369 -7.08 32.66 -1.75
CA ARG A 369 -8.49 32.66 -1.35
C ARG A 369 -8.81 31.60 -0.29
N ILE A 370 -8.20 30.42 -0.37
CA ILE A 370 -8.34 29.40 0.66
C ILE A 370 -7.68 29.86 1.96
N ARG A 371 -6.49 30.48 1.88
CA ARG A 371 -5.78 31.05 3.03
C ARG A 371 -6.54 32.20 3.68
N SER A 372 -7.23 33.04 2.90
CA SER A 372 -8.05 34.13 3.45
C SER A 372 -9.34 33.62 4.09
N LEU A 373 -9.88 32.48 3.64
CA LEU A 373 -11.14 31.93 4.11
C LEU A 373 -11.00 30.92 5.24
N LEU A 374 -9.84 30.28 5.38
CA LEU A 374 -9.59 29.25 6.37
C LEU A 374 -8.34 29.60 7.17
N MET A 375 -8.50 29.86 8.47
CA MET A 375 -7.39 30.04 9.41
C MET A 375 -6.67 28.71 9.75
N SER A 376 -6.46 27.86 8.76
CA SER A 376 -5.97 26.48 8.90
C SER A 376 -4.59 26.29 8.28
N THR A 377 -3.79 25.37 8.82
CA THR A 377 -2.56 24.90 8.17
C THR A 377 -2.90 24.10 6.91
N PHE A 378 -2.24 24.39 5.79
CA PHE A 378 -2.42 23.65 4.53
C PHE A 378 -1.07 23.31 3.86
N ALA A 379 -1.07 22.24 3.09
CA ALA A 379 -0.01 21.86 2.16
C ALA A 379 -0.62 21.71 0.76
N TYR A 380 0.19 21.86 -0.29
CA TYR A 380 -0.28 21.69 -1.66
C TYR A 380 0.82 21.16 -2.57
N GLN A 381 0.41 20.50 -3.64
CA GLN A 381 1.25 20.02 -4.74
C GLN A 381 0.59 20.39 -6.06
N LEU A 382 1.40 20.94 -6.97
CA LEU A 382 1.00 21.24 -8.35
C LEU A 382 1.56 20.18 -9.29
N ASN A 383 0.70 19.62 -10.12
CA ASN A 383 1.06 18.81 -11.29
C ASN A 383 0.51 19.48 -12.56
N ASP A 384 0.98 19.05 -13.74
CA ASP A 384 0.71 19.70 -15.04
C ASP A 384 -0.78 19.93 -15.36
N SER A 385 -1.70 19.18 -14.73
CA SER A 385 -3.15 19.25 -15.00
C SER A 385 -4.04 19.27 -13.75
N CYS A 386 -3.46 19.40 -12.55
CA CYS A 386 -4.24 19.43 -11.31
C CYS A 386 -3.52 20.13 -10.15
N LEU A 387 -4.34 20.70 -9.26
CA LEU A 387 -3.91 21.16 -7.94
C LEU A 387 -4.38 20.15 -6.89
N HIS A 388 -3.43 19.53 -6.19
CA HIS A 388 -3.70 18.74 -5.00
C HIS A 388 -3.47 19.61 -3.76
N MET A 389 -4.45 19.65 -2.87
CA MET A 389 -4.34 20.40 -1.61
C MET A 389 -4.74 19.53 -0.44
N TRP A 390 -4.05 19.73 0.69
CA TRP A 390 -4.37 19.15 1.99
C TRP A 390 -4.60 20.27 2.99
N ILE A 391 -5.77 20.28 3.62
CA ILE A 391 -6.13 21.26 4.64
C ILE A 391 -6.36 20.51 5.94
N LYS A 392 -5.76 21.01 7.04
CA LYS A 392 -6.02 20.52 8.39
C LYS A 392 -6.80 21.58 9.15
N LYS A 393 -8.09 21.31 9.41
CA LYS A 393 -8.96 22.18 10.18
C LYS A 393 -8.64 22.01 11.67
N GLU A 394 -8.46 23.12 12.39
CA GLU A 394 -8.46 23.07 13.85
C GLU A 394 -9.89 22.76 14.30
N VAL A 395 -10.08 21.55 14.83
CA VAL A 395 -11.37 21.18 15.43
C VAL A 395 -11.40 21.83 16.79
N SER A 396 -12.19 22.88 16.96
CA SER A 396 -12.47 23.44 18.27
C SER A 396 -13.21 22.39 19.10
N ILE A 397 -12.55 21.89 20.14
CA ILE A 397 -13.18 21.01 21.15
C ILE A 397 -14.03 21.93 22.03
N GLU A 398 -15.18 22.35 21.53
CA GLU A 398 -16.20 22.99 22.36
C GLU A 398 -17.27 21.94 22.70
N ASN A 399 -17.13 21.41 23.92
CA ASN A 399 -18.10 20.68 24.75
C ASN A 399 -18.61 19.31 24.21
N ILE A 400 -18.00 18.24 24.73
CA ILE A 400 -18.67 16.93 24.92
C ILE A 400 -19.63 17.04 26.09
#